data_AF-A0A945QTC6-F1
#
_entry.id   AF-A0A945QTC6-F1
#
_cell.length_a   1.000
_cell.length_b   1.000
_cell.length_c   1.000
_cell.angle_alpha   90.00
_cell.angle_beta   90.00
_cell.angle_gamma   90.00
#
_symmetry.space_group_name_H-M   'P 1'
#
loop_
_entity.id
_entity.type
_entity.pdbx_description
1 polymer ?
#
loop_
_entity_poly.entity_id
_entity_poly.type
_entity_poly.pdbx_seq_one_letter_code
_entity_poly.pdbx_strand_id
1 'polypeptide(L)'
;MAEESFQEKTEDATPKRREESREKGQVARSTELSSVAILAAGLLALSSLGSYMHEHLSGLMADILTEGVHAELNEANILGFAMGWGKDYVTTIAPMVLLLFAAALGVNYAQVGVLFTAKPLEPKAERLSPWSGLKRIVSPRGIVELSKGLFKIGAV
;
A
#
# COMPACT_ATOMS: atom_id res chain seq x y z
N MET A 1 -9.16 -37.78 -12.28
CA MET A 1 -8.76 -37.21 -10.98
C MET A 1 -10.02 -36.74 -10.32
N ALA A 2 -10.33 -37.35 -9.18
CA ALA A 2 -11.66 -37.41 -8.59
C ALA A 2 -12.24 -36.04 -8.24
N GLU A 3 -13.55 -35.94 -8.41
CA GLU A 3 -14.43 -34.84 -8.03
C GLU A 3 -14.33 -34.59 -6.52
N GLU A 4 -13.41 -33.73 -6.07
CA GLU A 4 -13.44 -33.19 -4.71
C GLU A 4 -14.52 -32.10 -4.60
N SER A 5 -15.74 -32.58 -4.35
CA SER A 5 -16.80 -31.98 -3.54
C SER A 5 -16.94 -30.44 -3.58
N PHE A 6 -17.91 -29.97 -4.38
CA PHE A 6 -18.66 -28.72 -4.17
C PHE A 6 -19.54 -28.75 -2.90
N GLN A 7 -19.08 -29.44 -1.84
CA GLN A 7 -19.77 -29.47 -0.56
C GLN A 7 -19.24 -28.28 0.25
N GLU A 8 -19.92 -27.13 0.14
CA GLU A 8 -19.69 -26.00 1.03
C GLU A 8 -19.81 -26.51 2.47
N LYS A 9 -18.70 -26.46 3.21
CA LYS A 9 -18.69 -26.82 4.63
C LYS A 9 -19.58 -25.80 5.35
N THR A 10 -20.77 -26.22 5.74
CA THR A 10 -21.78 -25.42 6.46
C THR A 10 -21.40 -25.14 7.91
N GLU A 11 -20.41 -25.86 8.43
CA GLU A 11 -19.96 -25.77 9.81
C GLU A 11 -18.77 -24.81 9.97
N ASP A 12 -18.79 -24.06 11.06
CA ASP A 12 -17.70 -23.17 11.42
C ASP A 12 -16.37 -23.93 11.59
N ALA A 13 -15.28 -23.30 11.14
CA ALA A 13 -13.96 -23.85 11.36
C ALA A 13 -13.65 -23.94 12.87
N THR A 14 -13.24 -25.12 13.33
CA THR A 14 -12.81 -25.33 14.72
C THR A 14 -11.68 -24.36 15.11
N PRO A 15 -11.56 -23.97 16.39
CA PRO A 15 -10.54 -23.01 16.84
C PRO A 15 -9.12 -23.37 16.38
N LYS A 16 -8.74 -24.65 16.50
CA LYS A 16 -7.44 -25.16 16.05
C LYS A 16 -7.21 -24.95 14.55
N ARG A 17 -8.21 -25.20 13.70
CA ARG A 17 -8.10 -24.97 12.24
C ARG A 17 -7.94 -23.49 11.89
N ARG A 18 -8.62 -22.59 12.63
CA ARG A 18 -8.49 -21.13 12.43
C ARG A 18 -7.10 -20.64 12.79
N GLU A 19 -6.55 -21.14 13.89
CA GLU A 19 -5.19 -20.82 14.35
C GLU A 19 -4.13 -21.33 13.38
N GLU A 20 -4.21 -22.59 12.94
CA GLU A 20 -3.29 -23.15 11.93
C GLU A 20 -3.32 -22.37 10.61
N SER A 21 -4.51 -21.93 10.17
CA SER A 21 -4.68 -21.11 8.97
C SER A 21 -4.00 -19.74 9.13
N ARG A 22 -4.21 -19.11 10.30
CA ARG A 22 -3.58 -17.83 10.67
C ARG A 22 -2.07 -17.96 10.73
N GLU A 23 -1.52 -19.01 11.34
CA GLU A 23 -0.07 -19.27 11.34
C GLU A 23 0.52 -19.43 9.95
N LYS A 24 -0.24 -20.03 9.01
CA LYS A 24 0.14 -20.15 7.59
C LYS A 24 0.07 -18.80 6.84
N GLY A 25 -0.29 -17.72 7.53
CA GLY A 25 -0.46 -16.36 6.97
C GLY A 25 -1.75 -16.18 6.20
N GLN A 26 -2.71 -17.10 6.31
CA GLN A 26 -4.02 -16.97 5.70
C GLN A 26 -4.95 -16.25 6.67
N VAL A 27 -4.97 -14.92 6.57
CA VAL A 27 -5.76 -14.04 7.43
C VAL A 27 -6.91 -13.42 6.67
N ALA A 28 -8.04 -13.25 7.35
CA ALA A 28 -9.16 -12.49 6.81
C ALA A 28 -8.79 -11.00 6.81
N ARG A 29 -8.81 -10.38 5.64
CA ARG A 29 -8.64 -8.94 5.49
C ARG A 29 -9.59 -8.42 4.40
N SER A 30 -10.17 -7.26 4.63
CA SER A 30 -10.99 -6.52 3.68
C SER A 30 -10.11 -5.56 2.90
N THR A 31 -10.00 -5.80 1.60
CA THR A 31 -9.30 -4.89 0.68
C THR A 31 -9.98 -3.53 0.63
N GLU A 32 -11.31 -3.49 0.71
CA GLU A 32 -12.10 -2.25 0.68
C GLU A 32 -11.84 -1.38 1.91
N LEU A 33 -11.82 -1.97 3.10
CA LEU A 33 -11.57 -1.23 4.34
C LEU A 33 -10.19 -0.57 4.30
N SER A 34 -9.18 -1.31 3.84
CA SER A 34 -7.83 -0.76 3.67
C SER A 34 -7.80 0.41 2.69
N SER A 35 -8.46 0.26 1.53
CA SER A 35 -8.53 1.32 0.52
C SER A 35 -9.20 2.59 1.06
N VAL A 36 -10.37 2.45 1.71
CA VAL A 36 -11.11 3.59 2.27
C VAL A 36 -10.31 4.28 3.36
N ALA A 37 -9.66 3.53 4.26
CA ALA A 37 -8.86 4.11 5.33
C ALA A 37 -7.66 4.91 4.82
N ILE A 38 -6.96 4.38 3.80
CA ILE A 38 -5.81 5.05 3.19
C ILE A 38 -6.28 6.31 2.43
N LEU A 39 -7.39 6.23 1.70
CA LEU A 39 -7.96 7.40 1.00
C LEU A 39 -8.39 8.48 1.99
N ALA A 40 -9.08 8.11 3.07
CA ALA A 40 -9.48 9.04 4.12
C ALA A 40 -8.26 9.69 4.79
N ALA A 41 -7.23 8.90 5.11
CA ALA A 41 -5.97 9.41 5.65
C ALA A 41 -5.26 10.37 4.67
N GLY A 42 -5.27 10.05 3.37
CA GLY A 42 -4.73 10.92 2.33
C GLY A 42 -5.47 12.24 2.21
N LEU A 43 -6.80 12.22 2.28
CA LEU A 43 -7.62 13.43 2.28
C LEU A 43 -7.33 14.29 3.53
N LEU A 44 -7.28 13.67 4.70
CA LEU A 44 -6.93 14.35 5.95
C LEU A 44 -5.52 14.96 5.88
N ALA A 45 -4.54 14.20 5.40
CA ALA A 45 -3.17 14.68 5.21
C ALA A 45 -3.13 15.87 4.26
N LEU A 46 -3.78 15.78 3.10
CA LEU A 46 -3.81 16.88 2.13
C LEU A 46 -4.53 18.12 2.69
N SER A 47 -5.63 17.93 3.43
CA SER A 47 -6.38 19.04 4.02
C SER A 47 -5.61 19.76 5.13
N SER A 48 -4.76 19.05 5.88
CA SER A 48 -4.03 19.60 7.03
C SER A 48 -2.59 20.04 6.69
N LEU A 49 -1.94 19.34 5.76
CA LEU A 49 -0.54 19.57 5.37
C LEU A 49 -0.40 20.21 3.99
N GLY A 50 -1.47 20.29 3.20
CA GLY A 50 -1.41 20.75 1.81
C GLY A 50 -0.85 22.17 1.67
N SER A 51 -1.29 23.11 2.51
CA SER A 51 -0.76 24.48 2.49
C SER A 51 0.72 24.52 2.86
N TYR A 52 1.13 23.80 3.90
CA TYR A 52 2.53 23.67 4.31
C TYR A 52 3.40 23.12 3.17
N MET A 53 2.96 22.01 2.57
CA MET A 53 3.67 21.38 1.44
C MET A 53 3.74 22.29 0.23
N HIS A 54 2.64 22.98 -0.11
CA HIS A 54 2.61 23.90 -1.24
C HIS A 54 3.62 25.03 -1.05
N GLU A 55 3.60 25.69 0.11
CA GLU A 55 4.52 26.78 0.43
C GLU A 55 5.99 26.33 0.34
N HIS A 56 6.35 25.22 1.00
CA HIS A 56 7.74 24.77 1.06
C HIS A 56 8.23 24.20 -0.27
N LEU A 57 7.40 23.47 -1.02
CA LEU A 57 7.79 22.96 -2.34
C LEU A 57 7.89 24.08 -3.37
N SER A 58 6.99 25.06 -3.33
CA SER A 58 7.05 26.21 -4.23
C SER A 58 8.26 27.10 -3.94
N GLY A 59 8.57 27.33 -2.65
CA GLY A 59 9.80 28.00 -2.22
C GLY A 59 11.06 27.26 -2.67
N LEU A 60 11.14 25.95 -2.42
CA LEU A 60 12.26 25.14 -2.86
C LEU A 60 12.45 25.19 -4.39
N MET A 61 11.36 25.15 -5.16
CA MET A 61 11.43 25.31 -6.62
C MET A 61 11.93 26.71 -7.02
N ALA A 62 11.46 27.76 -6.35
CA ALA A 62 11.91 29.11 -6.61
C ALA A 62 13.41 29.26 -6.33
N ASP A 63 13.88 28.78 -5.18
CA ASP A 63 15.28 28.84 -4.75
C ASP A 63 16.20 28.10 -5.72
N ILE A 64 15.80 26.92 -6.20
CA ILE A 64 16.55 26.15 -7.20
C ILE A 64 16.64 26.95 -8.52
N LEU A 65 15.54 27.56 -8.95
CA LEU A 65 15.45 28.23 -10.25
C LEU A 65 16.06 29.64 -10.25
N THR A 66 16.22 30.28 -9.09
CA THR A 66 16.84 31.60 -8.97
C THR A 66 18.29 31.46 -8.50
N GLU A 67 18.51 30.98 -7.28
CA GLU A 67 19.84 30.88 -6.68
C GLU A 67 20.65 29.74 -7.29
N GLY A 68 20.02 28.59 -7.54
CA GLY A 68 20.70 27.43 -8.13
C GLY A 68 21.19 27.65 -9.56
N VAL A 69 20.50 28.49 -10.34
CA VAL A 69 20.87 28.84 -11.72
C VAL A 69 21.98 29.89 -11.77
N HIS A 70 22.06 30.76 -10.76
CA HIS A 70 23.10 31.79 -10.66
C HIS A 70 24.31 31.36 -9.83
N ALA A 71 24.23 30.25 -9.10
CA ALA A 71 25.35 29.66 -8.38
C ALA A 71 26.38 29.08 -9.35
N GLU A 72 27.66 29.43 -9.18
CA GLU A 72 28.76 28.72 -9.83
C GLU A 72 28.89 27.31 -9.23
N LEU A 73 28.19 26.36 -9.84
CA LEU A 73 28.25 24.96 -9.46
C LEU A 73 29.61 24.36 -9.86
N ASN A 74 30.29 23.76 -8.89
CA ASN A 74 31.55 23.05 -9.07
C ASN A 74 31.51 21.73 -8.29
N GLU A 75 32.50 20.86 -8.51
CA GLU A 75 32.58 19.55 -7.87
C GLU A 75 32.57 19.62 -6.33
N ALA A 76 33.05 20.73 -5.74
CA ALA A 76 33.14 20.91 -4.30
C ALA A 76 31.81 21.32 -3.64
N ASN A 77 30.92 22.01 -4.36
CA ASN A 77 29.67 22.54 -3.79
C ASN A 77 28.39 21.84 -4.27
N ILE A 78 28.44 21.14 -5.41
CA ILE A 78 27.25 20.53 -6.03
C ILE A 78 26.58 19.49 -5.12
N LEU A 79 27.38 18.71 -4.38
CA LEU A 79 26.85 17.72 -3.44
C LEU A 79 26.17 18.39 -2.24
N GLY A 80 26.71 19.52 -1.77
CA GLY A 80 26.13 20.29 -0.66
C GLY A 80 24.76 20.85 -1.01
N PHE A 81 24.63 21.45 -2.20
CA PHE A 81 23.34 21.92 -2.72
C PHE A 81 22.34 20.77 -2.90
N ALA A 82 22.76 19.66 -3.51
CA ALA A 82 21.91 18.49 -3.70
C ALA A 82 21.42 17.90 -2.37
N MET A 83 22.28 17.82 -1.35
CA MET A 83 21.90 17.35 -0.02
C MET A 83 20.98 18.34 0.70
N GLY A 84 21.21 19.65 0.56
CA GLY A 84 20.36 20.69 1.12
C GLY A 84 18.93 20.61 0.57
N TRP A 85 18.79 20.74 -0.75
CA TRP A 85 17.50 20.65 -1.41
C TRP A 85 16.83 19.29 -1.22
N GLY A 86 17.61 18.21 -1.26
CA GLY A 86 17.12 16.86 -1.00
C GLY A 86 16.57 16.71 0.42
N LYS A 87 17.26 17.28 1.42
CA LYS A 87 16.79 17.30 2.80
C LYS A 87 15.49 18.08 2.92
N ASP A 88 15.42 19.29 2.38
CA ASP A 88 14.23 20.14 2.47
C ASP A 88 13.02 19.49 1.82
N TYR A 89 13.21 18.87 0.65
CA TYR A 89 12.20 18.07 -0.02
C TYR A 89 11.70 16.90 0.85
N VAL A 90 12.63 16.10 1.39
CA VAL A 90 12.30 14.95 2.23
C VAL A 90 11.58 15.39 3.51
N THR A 91 12.04 16.44 4.20
CA THR A 91 11.41 16.93 5.42
C THR A 91 10.03 17.52 5.16
N THR A 92 9.81 18.11 3.99
CA THR A 92 8.50 18.64 3.60
C THR A 92 7.47 17.54 3.35
N ILE A 93 7.88 16.44 2.72
CA ILE A 93 6.97 15.34 2.36
C ILE A 93 6.85 14.29 3.47
N ALA A 94 7.85 14.19 4.36
CA ALA A 94 7.89 13.21 5.44
C ALA A 94 6.62 13.17 6.30
N PRO A 95 6.01 14.30 6.74
CA PRO A 95 4.80 14.26 7.56
C PRO A 95 3.63 13.55 6.87
N MET A 96 3.43 13.80 5.57
CA MET A 96 2.38 13.16 4.78
C MET A 96 2.65 11.65 4.63
N VAL A 97 3.88 11.28 4.32
CA VAL A 97 4.29 9.87 4.19
C VAL A 97 4.12 9.13 5.51
N LEU A 98 4.55 9.73 6.63
CA LEU A 98 4.42 9.15 7.96
C LEU A 98 2.95 8.95 8.35
N LEU A 99 2.08 9.90 8.04
CA LEU A 99 0.65 9.79 8.29
C LEU A 99 0.03 8.64 7.49
N LEU A 100 0.29 8.57 6.18
CA LEU A 100 -0.19 7.49 5.32
C LEU A 100 0.36 6.12 5.75
N PHE A 101 1.64 6.07 6.13
CA PHE A 101 2.26 4.87 6.65
C PHE A 101 1.62 4.41 7.97
N ALA A 102 1.37 5.34 8.90
CA ALA A 102 0.69 5.05 10.15
C ALA A 102 -0.75 4.57 9.92
N ALA A 103 -1.48 5.17 8.99
CA ALA A 103 -2.82 4.72 8.60
C ALA A 103 -2.80 3.30 8.00
N ALA A 104 -1.85 3.03 7.09
CA ALA A 104 -1.69 1.71 6.50
C ALA A 104 -1.35 0.63 7.54
N LEU A 105 -0.44 0.93 8.47
CA LEU A 105 -0.12 0.04 9.59
C LEU A 105 -1.33 -0.15 10.51
N GLY A 106 -2.00 0.93 10.88
CA GLY A 106 -3.16 0.92 11.77
C GLY A 106 -4.30 0.08 11.21
N VAL A 107 -4.62 0.23 9.92
CA VAL A 107 -5.70 -0.56 9.29
C VAL A 107 -5.34 -2.04 9.14
N ASN A 108 -4.06 -2.37 8.88
CA ASN A 108 -3.62 -3.76 8.82
C ASN A 108 -3.64 -4.39 10.22
N TYR A 109 -3.16 -3.66 11.22
CA TYR A 109 -3.20 -4.07 12.62
C TYR A 109 -4.63 -4.29 13.10
N ALA A 110 -5.56 -3.37 12.81
CA ALA A 110 -6.96 -3.50 13.18
C ALA A 110 -7.65 -4.72 12.56
N GLN A 111 -7.21 -5.15 11.37
CA GLN A 111 -7.81 -6.30 10.68
C GLN A 111 -7.20 -7.65 11.08
N VAL A 112 -5.88 -7.69 11.29
CA VAL A 112 -5.12 -8.94 11.44
C VAL A 112 -4.54 -9.14 12.85
N GLY A 113 -4.33 -8.04 13.57
CA GLY A 113 -3.52 -7.99 14.78
C GLY A 113 -2.05 -8.26 14.50
N VAL A 114 -1.30 -8.60 15.54
CA VAL A 114 0.10 -9.03 15.40
C VAL A 114 0.14 -10.47 14.91
N LEU A 115 0.79 -10.70 13.77
CA LEU A 115 1.07 -12.04 13.24
C LEU A 115 2.47 -12.06 12.62
N PHE A 116 3.38 -12.78 13.25
CA PHE A 116 4.71 -13.05 12.71
C PHE A 116 4.74 -14.46 12.13
N THR A 117 4.90 -14.57 10.81
CA THR A 117 5.06 -15.86 10.13
C THR A 117 5.89 -15.73 8.86
N ALA A 118 6.86 -16.62 8.70
CA ALA A 118 7.65 -16.75 7.47
C ALA A 118 7.06 -17.78 6.50
N LYS A 119 6.06 -18.56 6.91
CA LYS A 119 5.41 -19.60 6.08
C LYS A 119 4.88 -19.06 4.73
N PRO A 120 4.40 -17.81 4.60
CA PRO A 120 4.01 -17.25 3.31
C PRO A 120 5.16 -17.00 2.33
N LEU A 121 6.40 -16.83 2.82
CA LEU A 121 7.60 -16.57 2.01
C LEU A 121 8.16 -17.85 1.37
N GLU A 122 7.72 -19.02 1.82
CA GLU A 122 8.13 -20.29 1.22
C GLU A 122 7.70 -20.34 -0.26
N PRO A 123 8.64 -20.64 -1.18
CA PRO A 123 8.33 -20.73 -2.60
C PRO A 123 7.42 -21.95 -2.83
N LYS A 124 6.17 -21.68 -3.22
CA LYS A 124 5.20 -22.73 -3.60
C LYS A 124 5.11 -22.78 -5.11
N ALA A 125 5.31 -23.95 -5.71
CA ALA A 125 5.23 -24.15 -7.16
C ALA A 125 3.90 -23.66 -7.75
N GLU A 126 2.81 -23.83 -7.00
CA GLU A 126 1.45 -23.33 -7.34
C GLU A 126 1.35 -21.80 -7.36
N ARG A 127 2.21 -21.06 -6.66
CA ARG A 127 2.24 -19.59 -6.71
C ARG A 127 3.12 -19.07 -7.84
N LEU A 128 4.03 -19.90 -8.34
CA LEU A 128 4.98 -19.55 -9.40
C LEU A 128 4.49 -19.95 -10.79
N SER A 129 3.50 -20.84 -10.89
CA SER A 129 2.95 -21.31 -12.18
C SER A 129 2.10 -20.22 -12.86
N PRO A 130 2.46 -19.76 -14.08
CA PRO A 130 1.68 -18.77 -14.82
C PRO A 130 0.25 -19.24 -15.12
N TRP A 131 0.06 -20.53 -15.39
CA TRP A 131 -1.24 -21.13 -15.70
C TRP A 131 -2.21 -21.04 -14.52
N SER A 132 -1.72 -21.33 -13.31
CA SER A 132 -2.51 -21.22 -12.09
C SER A 132 -2.90 -19.77 -11.78
N GLY A 133 -2.01 -18.82 -12.06
CA GLY A 133 -2.29 -17.38 -11.97
C GLY A 133 -3.40 -16.95 -12.93
N LEU A 134 -3.34 -17.39 -14.18
CA LEU A 134 -4.35 -17.08 -15.20
C LEU A 134 -5.74 -17.60 -14.79
N LYS A 135 -5.81 -18.85 -14.32
CA LYS A 135 -7.07 -19.46 -13.83
C LYS A 135 -7.64 -18.71 -12.61
N ARG A 136 -6.77 -18.14 -11.78
CA ARG A 136 -7.18 -17.34 -10.61
C ARG A 136 -7.79 -16.00 -11.01
N ILE A 137 -7.24 -15.36 -12.05
CA ILE A 137 -7.77 -14.12 -12.63
C ILE A 137 -9.10 -14.38 -13.34
N VAL A 138 -9.14 -15.39 -14.22
CA VAL A 138 -10.36 -15.80 -14.95
C VAL A 138 -11.18 -16.78 -14.09
N SER A 139 -11.56 -16.34 -12.90
CA SER A 139 -12.41 -17.08 -11.97
C SER A 139 -13.70 -16.31 -11.68
N PRO A 140 -14.77 -16.96 -11.18
CA PRO A 140 -15.99 -16.26 -10.76
C PRO A 140 -15.70 -15.12 -9.77
N ARG A 141 -14.71 -15.34 -8.88
CA ARG A 141 -14.25 -14.32 -7.95
C ARG A 141 -13.60 -13.12 -8.67
N GLY A 142 -12.78 -13.38 -9.69
CA GLY A 142 -12.17 -12.35 -10.52
C GLY A 142 -13.20 -11.52 -11.29
N ILE A 143 -14.26 -12.16 -11.80
CA ILE A 143 -15.38 -11.47 -12.46
C ILE A 143 -16.09 -10.53 -11.47
N VAL A 144 -16.36 -11.00 -10.25
CA VAL A 144 -16.99 -10.16 -9.21
C VAL A 144 -16.09 -8.98 -8.81
N GLU A 145 -14.79 -9.18 -8.65
CA GLU A 145 -13.85 -8.09 -8.39
C GLU A 145 -13.80 -7.09 -9.55
N LEU A 146 -13.79 -7.55 -10.80
CA LEU A 146 -13.84 -6.69 -11.97
C LEU A 146 -15.12 -5.84 -11.98
N SER A 147 -16.29 -6.46 -11.78
CA SER A 147 -17.57 -5.75 -11.72
C SER A 147 -17.60 -4.71 -10.60
N LYS A 148 -17.07 -5.04 -9.41
CA LYS A 148 -16.94 -4.07 -8.31
C LYS A 148 -15.99 -2.93 -8.67
N GLY A 149 -14.89 -3.22 -9.36
CA GLY A 149 -13.94 -2.22 -9.84
C GLY A 149 -14.57 -1.26 -10.84
N LEU A 150 -15.27 -1.78 -11.85
CA LEU A 150 -15.99 -0.98 -12.83
C LEU A 150 -17.09 -0.12 -12.19
N PHE A 151 -17.84 -0.67 -11.23
CA PHE A 151 -18.84 0.09 -10.50
C PHE A 151 -18.22 1.25 -9.71
N LYS A 152 -17.10 1.02 -9.01
CA LYS A 152 -16.39 2.09 -8.31
C LYS A 152 -15.94 3.19 -9.25
N ILE A 153 -15.36 2.84 -10.41
CA ILE A 153 -14.92 3.81 -11.40
C ILE A 153 -16.11 4.61 -11.96
N GLY A 154 -17.25 3.96 -12.21
CA GLY A 154 -18.44 4.65 -12.72
C GLY A 154 -19.21 5.46 -11.68
N ALA A 155 -19.01 5.17 -10.38
CA ALA A 155 -19.67 5.87 -9.28
C ALA A 155 -18.86 7.08 -8.76
N VAL A 156 -17.55 7.10 -9.03
CA VAL A 156 -16.65 8.26 -8.79
C VAL A 156 -16.74 9.21 -9.96
#